data_AF-T0LI67-F1
#
_entry.id   AF-T0LI67-F1
#
_cell.length_a   1.000
_cell.length_b   1.000
_cell.length_c   1.000
_cell.angle_alpha   90.00
_cell.angle_beta   90.00
_cell.angle_gamma   90.00
#
_symmetry.space_group_name_H-M   'P 1'
#
loop_
_entity.id
_entity.type
_entity.pdbx_description
1 polymer ?
#
loop_
_entity_poly.entity_id
_entity_poly.type
_entity_poly.pdbx_seq_one_letter_code
_entity_poly.pdbx_strand_id
1 'polypeptide(L)'
;MFQRFKAKWTPTILVMAPDGNEHHRLEGFMEVEDYLSELELGLAKLAFDKLQYSEAEKRFRTIYQNYPYSGAGPQAAYWAGVSAYKATNKAEPLAEAAKFLKEKYPENEWTRKATVWIH
;
A
#
# COMPACT_ATOMS: atom_id res chain seq x y z
N MET A 1 2.95 -5.93 -29.47
CA MET A 1 1.58 -6.05 -28.95
C MET A 1 1.34 -5.47 -27.54
N PHE A 2 2.31 -4.90 -26.79
CA PHE A 2 2.01 -4.20 -25.51
C PHE A 2 2.83 -2.91 -25.26
N GLN A 3 3.40 -2.29 -26.31
CA GLN A 3 4.34 -1.17 -26.13
C GLN A 3 3.75 0.05 -25.39
N ARG A 4 2.43 0.30 -25.52
CA ARG A 4 1.73 1.38 -24.81
C ARG A 4 1.85 1.27 -23.28
N PHE A 5 1.81 0.05 -22.75
CA PHE A 5 1.79 -0.21 -21.30
C PHE A 5 3.14 -0.69 -20.75
N LYS A 6 4.15 -0.76 -21.62
CA LYS A 6 5.52 -1.20 -21.29
C LYS A 6 5.58 -2.54 -20.53
N ALA A 7 4.58 -3.42 -20.73
CA ALA A 7 4.56 -4.74 -20.12
C ALA A 7 5.71 -5.58 -20.65
N LYS A 8 6.59 -6.05 -19.76
CA LYS A 8 7.75 -6.87 -20.09
C LYS A 8 7.56 -8.35 -19.74
N TRP A 9 6.64 -8.65 -18.83
CA TRP A 9 6.41 -10.00 -18.30
C TRP A 9 4.92 -10.29 -18.15
N THR A 10 4.50 -11.56 -18.14
CA THR A 10 3.06 -11.94 -18.07
C THR A 10 2.76 -12.89 -16.91
N PRO A 11 1.60 -12.74 -16.22
CA PRO A 11 0.64 -11.66 -16.40
C PRO A 11 1.20 -10.31 -15.91
N THR A 12 0.81 -9.21 -16.56
CA THR A 12 1.00 -7.84 -16.04
C THR A 12 -0.38 -7.27 -15.75
N ILE A 13 -0.56 -6.74 -14.54
CA ILE A 13 -1.81 -6.12 -14.09
C ILE A 13 -1.49 -4.71 -13.65
N LEU A 14 -2.27 -3.75 -14.16
CA LEU A 14 -2.05 -2.31 -13.94
C LEU A 14 -3.29 -1.69 -13.32
N VAL A 15 -3.10 -0.92 -12.25
CA VAL A 15 -4.12 0.00 -11.72
C VAL A 15 -3.78 1.40 -12.24
N MET A 16 -4.67 1.95 -13.04
CA MET A 16 -4.48 3.24 -13.70
C MET A 16 -5.64 4.19 -13.41
N ALA A 17 -5.33 5.49 -13.35
CA ALA A 17 -6.35 6.53 -13.34
C ALA A 17 -6.97 6.73 -14.74
N PRO A 18 -8.15 7.36 -14.84
CA PRO A 18 -8.81 7.63 -16.13
C PRO A 18 -7.98 8.48 -17.11
N ASP A 19 -7.02 9.25 -16.61
CA ASP A 19 -6.06 10.04 -17.42
C ASP A 19 -4.94 9.20 -18.03
N GLY A 20 -4.85 7.91 -17.68
CA GLY A 20 -3.85 6.97 -18.17
C GLY A 20 -2.59 6.88 -17.32
N ASN A 21 -2.52 7.58 -16.18
CA ASN A 21 -1.40 7.44 -15.24
C ASN A 21 -1.47 6.12 -14.48
N GLU A 22 -0.33 5.44 -14.39
CA GLU A 22 -0.17 4.19 -13.65
C GLU A 22 0.13 4.47 -12.17
N HIS A 23 -0.58 3.79 -11.28
CA HIS A 23 -0.43 3.94 -9.83
C HIS A 23 0.06 2.66 -9.16
N HIS A 24 -0.16 1.51 -9.80
CA HIS A 24 0.30 0.21 -9.30
C HIS A 24 0.46 -0.79 -10.42
N ARG A 25 1.46 -1.66 -10.27
CA ARG A 25 1.82 -2.70 -11.22
C ARG A 25 2.14 -3.98 -10.49
N LEU A 26 1.59 -5.06 -11.02
CA LEU A 26 1.85 -6.43 -10.60
C LEU A 26 2.35 -7.21 -11.81
N GLU A 27 3.41 -7.97 -11.64
CA GLU A 27 3.96 -8.86 -12.66
C GLU A 27 4.13 -10.26 -12.07
N GLY A 28 3.63 -11.28 -12.77
CA GLY A 28 3.66 -12.67 -12.31
C GLY A 28 2.39 -13.15 -11.60
N PHE A 29 2.37 -14.45 -11.30
CA PHE A 29 1.26 -15.09 -10.59
C PHE A 29 1.44 -15.01 -9.08
N MET A 30 0.33 -14.98 -8.35
CA MET A 30 0.28 -14.89 -6.89
C MET A 30 -0.92 -15.71 -6.39
N GLU A 31 -0.91 -16.08 -5.12
CA GLU A 31 -2.08 -16.67 -4.46
C GLU A 31 -3.24 -15.67 -4.38
N VAL A 32 -4.47 -16.18 -4.20
CA VAL A 32 -5.69 -15.37 -4.31
C VAL A 32 -5.71 -14.19 -3.31
N GLU A 33 -5.33 -14.42 -2.07
CA GLU A 33 -5.33 -13.36 -1.05
C GLU A 33 -4.27 -12.29 -1.34
N ASP A 34 -3.06 -12.70 -1.74
CA ASP A 34 -2.03 -11.77 -2.19
C ASP A 34 -2.52 -10.95 -3.39
N TYR A 35 -3.15 -11.62 -4.36
CA TYR A 35 -3.71 -10.96 -5.53
C TYR A 35 -4.76 -9.91 -5.19
N LEU A 36 -5.73 -10.25 -4.36
CA LEU A 36 -6.76 -9.30 -3.93
C LEU A 36 -6.17 -8.14 -3.12
N SER A 37 -5.24 -8.44 -2.20
CA SER A 37 -4.60 -7.42 -1.37
C SER A 37 -3.79 -6.41 -2.19
N GLU A 38 -3.15 -6.86 -3.26
CA GLU A 38 -2.37 -6.02 -4.16
C GLU A 38 -3.25 -5.14 -5.07
N LEU A 39 -4.42 -5.64 -5.48
CA LEU A 39 -5.41 -4.80 -6.18
C LEU A 39 -5.93 -3.68 -5.26
N GLU A 40 -6.28 -4.02 -4.03
CA GLU A 40 -6.72 -3.04 -3.02
C GLU A 40 -5.61 -2.04 -2.70
N LEU A 41 -4.35 -2.49 -2.64
CA LEU A 41 -3.19 -1.62 -2.47
C LEU A 41 -3.07 -0.60 -3.60
N GLY A 42 -3.30 -1.01 -4.85
CA GLY A 42 -3.31 -0.09 -5.98
C GLY A 42 -4.42 0.95 -5.90
N LEU A 43 -5.62 0.57 -5.47
CA LEU A 43 -6.73 1.51 -5.26
C LEU A 43 -6.46 2.48 -4.10
N ALA A 44 -5.84 2.01 -3.03
CA ALA A 44 -5.44 2.85 -1.90
C ALA A 44 -4.36 3.88 -2.30
N LYS A 45 -3.35 3.47 -3.09
CA LYS A 45 -2.35 4.38 -3.68
C LYS A 45 -2.98 5.41 -4.60
N LEU A 46 -3.92 5.00 -5.46
CA LEU A 46 -4.68 5.92 -6.32
C LEU A 46 -5.41 7.00 -5.51
N ALA A 47 -6.04 6.64 -4.38
CA ALA A 47 -6.66 7.61 -3.47
C ALA A 47 -5.62 8.56 -2.83
N PHE A 48 -4.48 8.02 -2.42
CA PHE A 48 -3.38 8.81 -1.86
C PHE A 48 -2.84 9.84 -2.86
N ASP A 49 -2.61 9.43 -4.10
CA ASP A 49 -2.08 10.29 -5.16
C ASP A 49 -3.07 11.39 -5.56
N LYS A 50 -4.37 11.16 -5.37
CA LYS A 50 -5.43 12.17 -5.49
C LYS A 50 -5.56 13.07 -4.26
N LEU A 51 -4.63 12.99 -3.31
CA LEU A 51 -4.62 13.74 -2.05
C LEU A 51 -5.83 13.44 -1.15
N GLN A 52 -6.52 12.32 -1.38
CA GLN A 52 -7.69 11.89 -0.61
C GLN A 52 -7.24 11.13 0.64
N TYR A 53 -6.45 11.76 1.49
CA TYR A 53 -5.67 11.07 2.53
C TYR A 53 -6.52 10.30 3.55
N SER A 54 -7.67 10.84 3.97
CA SER A 54 -8.57 10.11 4.88
C SER A 54 -9.20 8.86 4.24
N GLU A 55 -9.44 8.89 2.93
CA GLU A 55 -9.95 7.73 2.19
C GLU A 55 -8.84 6.72 1.94
N ALA A 56 -7.64 7.20 1.57
CA ALA A 56 -6.46 6.38 1.40
C ALA A 56 -6.13 5.62 2.69
N GLU A 57 -6.14 6.30 3.84
CA GLU A 57 -5.95 5.66 5.15
C GLU A 57 -6.93 4.51 5.35
N LYS A 58 -8.24 4.74 5.17
CA LYS A 58 -9.27 3.70 5.34
C LYS A 58 -8.98 2.49 4.48
N ARG A 59 -8.69 2.70 3.19
CA ARG A 59 -8.38 1.63 2.24
C ARG A 59 -7.14 0.84 2.65
N PHE A 60 -6.06 1.54 2.99
CA PHE A 60 -4.84 0.89 3.47
C PHE A 60 -5.09 0.05 4.73
N ARG A 61 -5.89 0.56 5.67
CA ARG A 61 -6.25 -0.21 6.88
C ARG A 61 -7.04 -1.48 6.56
N THR A 62 -7.97 -1.41 5.62
CA THR A 62 -8.78 -2.56 5.20
C THR A 62 -7.92 -3.70 4.65
N ILE A 63 -6.79 -3.41 3.98
CA ILE A 63 -5.91 -4.44 3.39
C ILE A 63 -5.37 -5.38 4.46
N TYR A 64 -4.72 -4.86 5.50
CA TYR A 64 -4.14 -5.73 6.53
C TYR A 64 -5.18 -6.25 7.54
N GLN A 65 -6.41 -5.70 7.53
CA GLN A 65 -7.54 -6.24 8.29
C GLN A 65 -8.15 -7.47 7.61
N ASN A 66 -8.32 -7.41 6.29
CA ASN A 66 -8.95 -8.48 5.51
C ASN A 66 -7.95 -9.53 5.03
N TYR A 67 -6.69 -9.14 4.82
CA TYR A 67 -5.61 -9.99 4.29
C TYR A 67 -4.36 -9.91 5.19
N PRO A 68 -4.46 -10.31 6.47
CA PRO A 68 -3.40 -10.08 7.47
C PRO A 68 -2.06 -10.75 7.13
N TYR A 69 -2.08 -11.83 6.33
CA TYR A 69 -0.90 -12.58 5.92
C TYR A 69 -0.39 -12.25 4.52
N SER A 70 -1.05 -11.35 3.80
CA SER A 70 -0.63 -10.95 2.45
C SER A 70 0.67 -10.16 2.45
N GLY A 71 1.42 -10.26 1.35
CA GLY A 71 2.63 -9.47 1.09
C GLY A 71 2.38 -7.96 1.07
N ALA A 72 1.16 -7.53 0.71
CA ALA A 72 0.77 -6.12 0.68
C ALA A 72 0.51 -5.53 2.08
N GLY A 73 0.20 -6.36 3.09
CA GLY A 73 -0.18 -5.93 4.44
C GLY A 73 0.81 -4.95 5.10
N PRO A 74 2.11 -5.27 5.18
CA PRO A 74 3.12 -4.36 5.73
C PRO A 74 3.21 -3.02 4.97
N GLN A 75 3.12 -3.04 3.64
CA GLN A 75 3.11 -1.82 2.85
C GLN A 75 1.88 -0.97 3.18
N ALA A 76 0.72 -1.61 3.25
CA ALA A 76 -0.53 -0.93 3.57
C ALA A 76 -0.49 -0.30 4.97
N ALA A 77 0.02 -1.01 5.97
CA ALA A 77 0.17 -0.46 7.33
C ALA A 77 1.06 0.78 7.36
N TYR A 78 2.19 0.77 6.63
CA TYR A 78 3.06 1.93 6.49
C TYR A 78 2.31 3.13 5.90
N TRP A 79 1.65 2.93 4.76
CA TRP A 79 0.95 4.00 4.06
C TRP A 79 -0.33 4.46 4.76
N ALA A 80 -0.97 3.63 5.59
CA ALA A 80 -2.05 4.05 6.48
C ALA A 80 -1.57 5.14 7.45
N GLY A 81 -0.42 4.93 8.11
CA GLY A 81 0.20 5.94 8.98
C GLY A 81 0.56 7.24 8.24
N VAL A 82 1.19 7.11 7.06
CA VAL A 82 1.55 8.27 6.22
C VAL A 82 0.30 9.05 5.78
N SER A 83 -0.76 8.34 5.40
CA SER A 83 -2.04 8.96 4.99
C SER A 83 -2.68 9.71 6.16
N ALA A 84 -2.73 9.11 7.35
CA ALA A 84 -3.23 9.76 8.55
C ALA A 84 -2.43 11.02 8.94
N TYR A 85 -1.09 10.94 8.85
CA TYR A 85 -0.21 12.11 9.02
C TYR A 85 -0.51 13.19 7.99
N LYS A 86 -0.63 12.85 6.71
CA LYS A 86 -0.93 13.82 5.64
C LYS A 86 -2.32 14.47 5.81
N ALA A 87 -3.29 13.75 6.37
CA ALA A 87 -4.62 14.28 6.65
C ALA A 87 -4.67 15.24 7.85
N THR A 88 -3.82 15.02 8.85
CA THR A 88 -3.93 15.69 10.16
C THR A 88 -2.75 16.58 10.53
N ASN A 89 -1.62 16.42 9.85
CA ASN A 89 -0.30 16.97 10.18
C ASN A 89 0.20 16.62 11.60
N LYS A 90 -0.31 15.53 12.17
CA LYS A 90 0.04 15.00 13.49
C LYS A 90 0.95 13.80 13.35
N ALA A 91 2.06 13.75 14.09
CA ALA A 91 3.07 12.69 13.96
C ALA A 91 2.67 11.37 14.63
N GLU A 92 1.70 11.40 15.53
CA GLU A 92 1.21 10.28 16.33
C GLU A 92 0.82 9.06 15.48
N PRO A 93 0.08 9.19 14.35
CA PRO A 93 -0.24 8.05 13.49
C PRO A 93 0.97 7.38 12.84
N LEU A 94 2.07 8.12 12.62
CA LEU A 94 3.33 7.51 12.13
C LEU A 94 3.92 6.60 13.21
N ALA A 95 3.99 7.09 14.44
CA ALA A 95 4.49 6.29 15.56
C ALA A 95 3.61 5.05 15.82
N GLU A 96 2.29 5.18 15.70
CA GLU A 96 1.34 4.06 15.79
C GLU A 96 1.57 3.02 14.68
N ALA A 97 1.71 3.46 13.44
CA ALA A 97 1.99 2.57 12.31
C ALA A 97 3.33 1.84 12.48
N ALA A 98 4.38 2.52 12.93
CA ALA A 98 5.67 1.92 13.23
C ALA A 98 5.58 0.85 14.33
N LYS A 99 4.85 1.13 15.41
CA LYS A 99 4.63 0.15 16.49
C LYS A 99 3.86 -1.07 15.98
N PHE A 100 2.79 -0.85 15.22
CA PHE A 100 2.01 -1.94 14.60
C PHE A 100 2.86 -2.80 13.67
N LEU A 101 3.65 -2.18 12.80
CA LEU A 101 4.58 -2.85 11.89
C LEU A 101 5.62 -3.69 12.65
N LYS A 102 6.19 -3.16 13.72
CA LYS A 102 7.15 -3.87 14.56
C LYS A 102 6.53 -5.08 15.25
N GLU A 103 5.26 -5.01 15.63
CA GLU A 103 4.53 -6.11 16.27
C GLU A 103 4.11 -7.19 15.27
N LYS A 104 3.49 -6.80 14.14
CA LYS A 104 2.88 -7.74 13.20
C LYS A 104 3.83 -8.23 12.11
N TYR A 105 4.81 -7.42 11.73
CA TYR A 105 5.69 -7.66 10.59
C TYR A 105 7.17 -7.35 10.92
N PRO A 106 7.75 -7.90 12.01
CA PRO A 106 9.01 -7.44 12.58
C PRO A 106 10.20 -7.43 11.60
N GLU A 107 10.26 -8.39 10.67
CA GLU A 107 11.39 -8.55 9.74
C GLU A 107 11.15 -7.92 8.36
N ASN A 108 10.01 -7.23 8.15
CA ASN A 108 9.65 -6.69 6.85
C ASN A 108 10.38 -5.38 6.52
N GLU A 109 10.62 -5.13 5.24
CA GLU A 109 11.26 -3.89 4.76
C GLU A 109 10.49 -2.63 5.18
N TRP A 110 9.16 -2.65 5.15
CA TRP A 110 8.32 -1.51 5.55
C TRP A 110 8.45 -1.20 7.04
N THR A 111 8.65 -2.23 7.87
CA THR A 111 8.97 -2.07 9.30
C THR A 111 10.30 -1.38 9.48
N ARG A 112 11.35 -1.78 8.74
CA ARG A 112 12.65 -1.10 8.78
C ARG A 112 12.54 0.38 8.42
N LYS A 113 11.76 0.71 7.37
CA LYS A 113 11.50 2.11 6.95
C LYS A 113 10.77 2.92 8.02
N ALA A 114 9.88 2.30 8.80
CA ALA A 114 9.08 2.98 9.81
C ALA A 114 9.81 3.20 11.14
N THR A 115 10.95 2.55 11.37
CA THR A 115 11.70 2.64 12.65
C THR A 115 12.05 4.08 13.04
N VAL A 116 12.25 4.96 12.04
CA VAL A 116 12.57 6.38 12.25
C VAL A 116 11.45 7.19 12.90
N TRP A 117 10.24 6.66 12.99
CA TRP A 117 9.08 7.35 13.57
C TRP A 117 8.90 7.13 15.08
N ILE A 118 9.69 6.24 15.69
CA ILE A 118 9.56 5.85 17.10
C ILE A 118 10.84 6.15 17.92
N HIS A 119 11.60 7.16 17.51
CA HIS A 119 12.78 7.64 18.22
C HIS A 119 12.43 8.62 19.35
#